data_AF-A0A563VPZ9-F1
#
_entry.id   AF-A0A563VPZ9-F1
#
_cell.length_a   1.000
_cell.length_b   1.000
_cell.length_c   1.000
_cell.angle_alpha   90.00
_cell.angle_beta   90.00
_cell.angle_gamma   90.00
#
_symmetry.space_group_name_H-M   'P 1'
#
loop_
_entity.id
_entity.type
_entity.pdbx_description
1 polymer ?
#
loop_
_entity_poly.entity_id
_entity_poly.type
_entity_poly.pdbx_seq_one_letter_code
_entity_poly.pdbx_strand_id
1 'polypeptide(L)' 'MIEKDHIIPTSKGGKDTYKNLQLLHRHCHDKKSKTDGSYDKPFKPVKLPDGWRWNEYDILIT' A
#
# COMPACT_ATOMS: atom_id res chain seq x y z
N MET A 1 -13.41 7.93 -20.66
CA MET A 1 -13.25 8.87 -19.53
C MET A 1 -11.81 8.82 -19.06
N ILE A 2 -11.17 9.98 -18.91
CA ILE A 2 -9.80 10.15 -18.43
C ILE A 2 -9.85 10.79 -17.03
N GLU A 3 -8.98 10.36 -16.14
CA GLU A 3 -8.80 10.90 -14.80
C GLU A 3 -7.32 11.14 -14.47
N LYS A 4 -7.07 11.96 -13.44
CA LYS A 4 -5.73 12.16 -12.88
C LYS A 4 -5.44 11.04 -11.89
N ASP A 5 -4.28 10.42 -12.02
CA ASP A 5 -3.80 9.33 -11.17
C ASP A 5 -2.35 9.59 -10.74
N HIS A 6 -1.95 9.01 -9.60
CA HIS A 6 -0.58 9.11 -9.12
C HIS A 6 0.27 7.95 -9.66
N ILE A 7 1.42 8.24 -10.27
CA ILE A 7 2.36 7.23 -10.76
C ILE A 7 2.83 6.34 -9.61
N ILE A 8 3.26 6.94 -8.49
CA ILE A 8 3.48 6.28 -7.21
C ILE A 8 2.24 6.53 -6.33
N PRO A 9 1.53 5.50 -5.86
CA PRO A 9 0.37 5.66 -4.99
C PRO A 9 0.68 6.45 -3.72
N THR A 10 -0.29 7.23 -3.24
CA THR A 10 -0.16 7.97 -1.98
C THR A 10 0.04 7.03 -0.78
N SER A 11 -0.56 5.84 -0.79
CA SER A 11 -0.34 4.79 0.22
C SER A 11 1.09 4.26 0.26
N LYS A 12 1.86 4.44 -0.82
CA LYS A 12 3.29 4.12 -0.93
C LYS A 12 4.18 5.35 -0.77
N GLY A 13 3.64 6.48 -0.29
CA GLY A 13 4.39 7.71 -0.08
C GLY A 13 4.55 8.60 -1.32
N GLY A 14 3.79 8.32 -2.39
CA GLY A 14 3.70 9.19 -3.56
C GLY A 14 3.20 10.58 -3.20
N LYS A 15 3.94 11.61 -3.63
CA LYS A 15 3.58 13.02 -3.38
C LYS A 15 2.66 13.54 -4.46
N ASP A 16 1.76 14.45 -4.09
CA ASP A 16 0.95 15.20 -5.05
C ASP A 16 1.81 16.28 -5.71
N THR A 17 2.51 15.88 -6.77
CA THR A 17 3.39 16.75 -7.56
C THR A 17 3.17 16.45 -9.03
N TYR A 18 3.30 17.46 -9.89
CA TYR A 18 3.08 17.27 -11.33
C TYR A 18 3.91 16.13 -11.94
N LYS A 19 5.13 15.91 -11.43
CA LYS A 19 6.02 14.81 -11.85
C LYS A 19 5.51 13.42 -11.46
N ASN A 20 4.64 13.32 -10.46
CA ASN A 20 4.04 12.08 -9.97
C ASN A 20 2.58 11.93 -10.43
N LEU A 21 2.06 12.80 -11.29
CA LEU A 21 0.72 12.71 -11.82
C LEU A 21 0.73 12.25 -13.28
N GLN A 22 -0.22 11.41 -13.64
CA GLN A 22 -0.47 10.95 -15.00
C GLN A 22 -1.96 11.01 -15.33
N LEU A 23 -2.27 11.03 -16.64
CA LEU A 23 -3.65 10.90 -17.13
C LEU A 23 -3.90 9.45 -17.52
N LEU A 24 -4.95 8.85 -16.96
CA LEU A 24 -5.31 7.46 -17.20
C LEU A 24 -6.78 7.34 -17.56
N HIS A 25 -7.11 6.36 -18.40
CA HIS A 25 -8.50 5.95 -18.55
C HIS A 25 -8.97 5.25 -17.27
N ARG A 26 -10.24 5.42 -16.92
CA ARG A 26 -10.85 4.74 -15.76
C ARG A 26 -10.52 3.24 -15.68
N HIS A 27 -10.66 2.52 -16.79
CA HIS A 27 -10.32 1.09 -16.87
C HIS A 27 -8.82 0.79 -16.67
N CYS A 28 -7.95 1.68 -17.12
CA CYS A 28 -6.51 1.52 -16.92
C CYS A 28 -6.11 1.83 -15.48
N HIS A 29 -6.76 2.81 -14.85
CA HIS A 29 -6.60 3.08 -13.42
C HIS A 29 -7.04 1.88 -12.57
N ASP A 30 -8.21 1.28 -12.86
CA ASP A 30 -8.68 0.07 -12.18
C ASP A 30 -7.68 -1.10 -12.28
N LYS A 31 -7.01 -1.26 -13.44
CA LYS A 31 -5.95 -2.27 -13.61
C LYS A 31 -4.70 -1.93 -12.81
N LYS A 32 -4.26 -0.67 -12.83
CA LYS A 32 -3.06 -0.20 -12.14
C LYS A 32 -3.17 -0.38 -10.62
N SER A 33 -4.29 0.03 -10.02
CA SER A 33 -4.47 -0.05 -8.56
C SER A 33 -4.41 -1.47 -8.02
N LYS A 34 -4.71 -2.49 -8.85
CA LYS A 34 -4.60 -3.91 -8.48
C LYS A 34 -3.16 -4.40 -8.38
N THR A 35 -2.20 -3.70 -9.00
CA THR A 35 -0.82 -4.18 -9.16
C THR A 35 0.23 -3.26 -8.54
N ASP A 36 -0.07 -1.98 -8.32
CA ASP A 36 0.89 -0.98 -7.83
C ASP A 36 1.00 -0.90 -6.29
N GLY A 37 0.32 -1.79 -5.58
CA GLY A 37 0.29 -1.82 -4.12
C GLY A 37 -0.52 -0.68 -3.50
N SER A 38 -1.40 -0.02 -4.26
CA SER A 38 -2.32 1.00 -3.73
C SER A 38 -3.15 0.49 -2.55
N TYR A 39 -3.48 -0.81 -2.55
CA TYR A 39 -4.28 -1.48 -1.52
C TYR A 39 -3.45 -2.14 -0.41
N ASP A 40 -2.12 -2.05 -0.44
CA ASP A 40 -1.28 -2.67 0.58
C ASP A 40 -1.52 -1.98 1.92
N LYS A 41 -2.09 -2.72 2.87
CA LYS A 41 -2.25 -2.24 4.23
C LYS A 41 -0.89 -2.37 4.92
N PRO A 42 -0.34 -1.30 5.53
CA PRO A 42 0.85 -1.44 6.33
C PRO A 42 0.58 -2.45 7.43
N PHE A 43 1.51 -3.38 7.65
CA PHE A 43 1.45 -4.26 8.80
C PHE A 43 1.40 -3.39 10.05
N LYS A 44 0.27 -3.46 10.76
CA LYS A 44 0.13 -2.84 12.07
C LYS A 44 0.43 -3.94 13.09
N PRO A 45 1.56 -3.87 13.81
CA PRO A 45 1.84 -4.87 14.83
C PRO A 45 0.70 -4.83 15.85
N VAL A 46 0.10 -6.00 16.10
CA VAL A 46 -0.83 -6.17 17.21
C VAL A 46 -0.06 -5.90 18.49
N LYS A 47 -0.61 -5.10 19.41
CA LYS A 47 -0.05 -4.98 20.76
C LYS A 47 -0.18 -6.35 21.43
N LEU A 48 0.93 -7.07 21.53
CA LEU A 48 0.97 -8.35 22.21
C LEU A 48 1.01 -8.12 23.73
N PRO A 49 0.42 -9.03 24.54
CA PRO A 49 0.61 -9.00 25.99
C PRO A 49 2.09 -9.17 26.37
N ASP A 50 2.46 -8.74 27.58
CA ASP A 50 3.83 -8.89 28.07
C ASP A 50 4.25 -10.37 28.09
N GLY A 51 5.47 -10.65 27.62
CA GLY A 51 6.05 -12.00 27.49
C GLY A 51 5.88 -12.62 26.10
N TRP A 52 4.92 -12.15 25.29
CA TRP A 52 4.67 -12.70 23.97
C TRP A 52 5.67 -12.18 22.94
N ARG A 53 6.25 -13.08 22.14
CA ARG A 53 7.15 -12.75 21.03
C ARG A 53 6.95 -13.66 19.83
N TRP A 54 7.28 -13.17 18.64
CA TRP A 54 7.43 -14.02 17.45
C TRP A 54 8.79 -14.73 17.50
N ASN A 55 8.84 -16.01 17.17
CA ASN A 55 10.09 -16.74 16.96
C ASN A 55 10.55 -16.68 15.49
N GLU A 56 11.68 -17.33 15.18
CA GLU A 56 12.25 -17.39 13.83
C GLU A 56 11.37 -18.13 12.79
N TYR A 57 10.31 -18.80 13.25
CA TYR A 57 9.37 -19.55 12.41
C TYR A 57 8.04 -18.81 12.23
N ASP A 58 7.96 -17.52 12.55
CA ASP A 58 6.72 -16.74 12.54
C ASP A 58 5.60 -17.36 13.40
N ILE A 59 5.96 -17.89 14.58
CA ILE A 59 5.01 -18.42 15.58
C ILE A 59 5.04 -17.54 16.84
N LEU A 60 3.85 -17.20 17.35
CA LEU A 60 3.70 -16.54 18.65
C LEU A 60 4.01 -17.52 19.79
N ILE A 61 4.99 -17.16 20.60
CA ILE A 61 5.38 -17.87 21.83
C ILE A 61 5.28 -16.92 23.03
N THR A 62 5.18 -17.49 24.23
CA THR A 62 5.22 -16.76 25.52
C THR A 62 6.48 -17.05 26.30
#